data_AF-A0A1W9HAM2-F1
#
_entry.id   AF-A0A1W9HAM2-F1
#
_cell.length_a   1.000
_cell.length_b   1.000
_cell.length_c   1.000
_cell.angle_alpha   90.00
_cell.angle_beta   90.00
_cell.angle_gamma   90.00
#
_symmetry.space_group_name_H-M   'P 1'
#
loop_
_entity.id
_entity.type
_entity.pdbx_description
1 polymer ?
#
loop_
_entity_poly.entity_id
_entity_poly.type
_entity_poly.pdbx_seq_one_letter_code
_entity_poly.pdbx_strand_id
1 'polypeptide(L)'
;MRLPTAAPRKVKQNYNRAARAEREKVDRLPVRFMYPSQREAVRKVEILSGVEPSAAIELLVAICAALDAEARARVRAHLIPGVLNKRKTAEQAMVIVDTCRPTFGEQIDLDFALRLLNERAGKGTNNG
;
A
#
# COMPACT_ATOMS: atom_id res chain seq x y z
N MET A 1 -42.67 -47.06 24.83
CA MET A 1 -43.25 -45.70 24.96
C MET A 1 -42.24 -44.69 24.47
N ARG A 2 -42.55 -43.89 23.44
CA ARG A 2 -41.69 -42.77 22.98
C ARG A 2 -42.17 -41.47 23.65
N LEU A 3 -41.24 -40.73 24.25
CA LEU A 3 -41.52 -39.43 24.87
C LEU A 3 -41.92 -38.41 23.77
N PRO A 4 -42.93 -37.55 24.01
CA PRO A 4 -43.28 -36.49 23.06
C PRO A 4 -42.12 -35.50 22.97
N THR A 5 -41.41 -35.51 21.84
CA THR A 5 -40.35 -34.52 21.57
C THR A 5 -41.00 -33.17 21.33
N ALA A 6 -40.75 -32.21 22.23
CA ALA A 6 -41.24 -30.85 22.13
C ALA A 6 -40.90 -30.23 20.76
N ALA A 7 -41.90 -29.68 20.06
CA ALA A 7 -41.69 -29.01 18.79
C ALA A 7 -40.75 -27.80 18.95
N PRO A 8 -39.82 -27.56 17.99
CA PRO A 8 -38.87 -26.45 18.11
C PRO A 8 -39.61 -25.11 18.13
N ARG A 9 -39.52 -24.40 19.27
CA ARG A 9 -40.05 -23.04 19.39
C ARG A 9 -39.26 -22.11 18.44
N LYS A 10 -39.94 -21.55 17.44
CA LYS A 10 -39.38 -20.46 16.61
C LYS A 10 -39.19 -19.22 17.48
N VAL A 11 -37.96 -18.99 17.94
CA VAL A 11 -37.57 -17.77 18.66
C VAL A 11 -37.64 -16.59 17.70
N LYS A 12 -38.58 -15.67 17.92
CA LYS A 12 -38.69 -14.43 17.13
C LYS A 12 -37.54 -13.49 17.49
N GLN A 13 -36.44 -13.54 16.73
CA GLN A 13 -35.28 -12.65 16.89
C GLN A 13 -35.52 -11.25 16.26
N ASN A 14 -36.61 -10.57 16.63
CA ASN A 14 -36.94 -9.25 16.06
C ASN A 14 -35.87 -8.20 16.35
N TYR A 15 -35.23 -8.27 17.53
CA TYR A 15 -34.19 -7.34 17.96
C TYR A 15 -32.92 -7.43 17.09
N ASN A 16 -32.55 -8.64 16.65
CA ASN A 16 -31.39 -8.85 15.79
C ASN A 16 -31.62 -8.33 14.37
N ARG A 17 -32.87 -8.30 13.90
CA ARG A 17 -33.21 -7.81 12.56
C ARG A 17 -33.09 -6.29 12.48
N ALA A 18 -33.60 -5.59 13.50
CA ALA A 18 -33.44 -4.14 13.62
C ALA A 18 -31.96 -3.76 13.77
N ALA A 19 -31.21 -4.44 14.64
CA ALA A 19 -29.78 -4.18 14.81
C ALA A 19 -28.94 -4.45 13.55
N ARG A 20 -29.32 -5.42 12.70
CA ARG A 20 -28.68 -5.65 11.40
C ARG A 20 -29.02 -4.55 10.39
N ALA A 21 -30.27 -4.12 10.33
CA ALA A 21 -30.69 -3.01 9.46
C ALA A 21 -29.99 -1.71 9.84
N GLU A 22 -29.83 -1.41 11.14
CA GLU A 22 -29.07 -0.25 11.60
C GLU A 22 -27.58 -0.35 11.24
N ARG A 23 -26.96 -1.54 11.33
CA ARG A 23 -25.56 -1.74 10.88
C ARG A 23 -25.38 -1.61 9.37
N GLU A 24 -26.41 -1.92 8.60
CA GLU A 24 -26.39 -1.77 7.14
C GLU A 24 -26.54 -0.30 6.72
N LYS A 25 -27.20 0.52 7.55
CA LYS A 25 -27.30 1.99 7.41
C LYS A 25 -26.05 2.75 7.88
N VAL A 26 -25.16 2.12 8.65
CA VAL A 26 -23.87 2.73 8.94
C VAL A 26 -23.09 2.72 7.63
N ASP A 27 -23.00 3.89 7.00
CA ASP A 27 -22.16 4.11 5.82
C ASP A 27 -20.80 3.49 6.09
N ARG A 28 -20.52 2.40 5.40
CA ARG A 28 -19.19 1.81 5.42
C ARG A 28 -18.29 2.88 4.83
N LEU A 29 -17.46 3.50 5.69
CA LEU A 29 -16.44 4.42 5.24
C LEU A 29 -15.74 3.77 4.03
N PRO A 30 -15.65 4.43 2.87
CA PRO A 30 -15.08 3.86 1.65
C PRO A 30 -13.55 3.71 1.76
N VAL A 31 -13.02 3.63 2.97
CA VAL A 31 -11.60 3.53 3.27
C VAL A 31 -11.28 2.06 3.44
N ARG A 32 -10.73 1.45 2.38
CA ARG A 32 -10.09 0.14 2.49
C ARG A 32 -8.95 0.28 3.49
N PHE A 33 -9.00 -0.46 4.59
CA PHE A 33 -7.91 -0.50 5.55
C PHE A 33 -6.62 -0.95 4.83
N MET A 34 -5.54 -0.19 5.01
CA MET A 34 -4.22 -0.50 4.46
C MET A 34 -3.22 -0.58 5.60
N TYR A 35 -2.40 -1.63 5.60
CA TYR A 35 -1.31 -1.76 6.57
C TYR A 35 -0.27 -0.65 6.38
N PRO A 36 0.46 -0.25 7.45
CA PRO A 36 1.50 0.76 7.33
C PRO A 36 2.53 0.48 6.22
N SER A 37 3.00 -0.77 6.10
CA SER A 37 3.96 -1.17 5.05
C SER A 37 3.39 -0.98 3.64
N GLN A 38 2.11 -1.31 3.43
CA GLN A 38 1.43 -1.10 2.16
C GLN A 38 1.25 0.37 1.83
N ARG A 39 1.00 1.23 2.83
CA ARG A 39 0.92 2.69 2.62
C ARG A 39 2.28 3.26 2.21
N GLU A 40 3.36 2.79 2.84
CA GLU A 40 4.71 3.17 2.46
C GLU A 40 5.07 2.70 1.05
N ALA A 41 4.70 1.47 0.69
CA ALA A 41 4.88 0.94 -0.66
C ALA A 41 4.12 1.77 -1.70
N VAL A 42 2.86 2.13 -1.44
CA VAL A 42 2.10 3.04 -2.33
C VAL A 42 2.82 4.37 -2.51
N ARG A 43 3.29 4.99 -1.42
CA ARG A 43 4.04 6.24 -1.51
C ARG A 43 5.34 6.09 -2.32
N LYS A 44 6.10 5.01 -2.11
CA LYS A 44 7.32 4.72 -2.87
C LYS A 44 7.02 4.58 -4.36
N VAL A 45 5.99 3.82 -4.73
CA VAL A 45 5.61 3.62 -6.13
C VAL A 45 5.06 4.91 -6.75
N GLU A 46 4.29 5.72 -6.03
CA GLU A 46 3.85 7.05 -6.49
C GLU A 46 5.06 7.94 -6.83
N ILE A 47 6.08 7.96 -5.96
CA ILE A 47 7.31 8.71 -6.21
C ILE A 47 8.04 8.16 -7.45
N LEU A 48 8.23 6.85 -7.54
CA LEU A 48 8.90 6.20 -8.68
C LEU A 48 8.16 6.43 -10.01
N SER A 49 6.83 6.43 -9.99
CA SER A 49 6.01 6.66 -11.18
C SER A 49 6.16 8.09 -11.72
N GLY A 50 6.54 9.04 -10.87
CA GLY A 50 6.83 10.43 -11.25
C GLY A 50 8.30 10.71 -11.54
N VAL A 51 9.17 9.68 -11.54
CA VAL A 51 10.59 9.84 -11.89
C VAL A 51 10.74 9.86 -13.40
N GLU A 52 11.20 10.97 -13.96
CA GLU A 52 11.55 11.04 -15.38
C GLU A 52 12.84 10.25 -15.65
N PRO A 53 12.89 9.44 -16.71
CA PRO A 53 14.09 8.70 -17.06
C PRO A 53 15.21 9.69 -17.44
N SER A 54 16.37 9.52 -16.82
CA SER A 54 17.58 10.29 -17.14
C SER A 54 18.81 9.43 -16.93
N ALA A 55 19.89 9.73 -17.65
CA ALA A 55 21.16 9.03 -17.50
C ALA A 55 21.67 9.04 -16.04
N ALA A 56 21.41 10.12 -15.29
CA ALA A 56 21.79 10.21 -13.88
C ALA A 56 21.02 9.20 -13.00
N ILE A 57 19.74 8.97 -13.29
CA ILE A 57 18.91 8.00 -12.56
C ILE A 57 19.28 6.57 -12.94
N GLU A 58 19.54 6.29 -14.22
CA GLU A 58 20.00 4.97 -14.67
C GLU A 58 21.34 4.59 -14.03
N LEU A 59 22.29 5.53 -13.99
CA LEU A 59 23.56 5.37 -13.28
C LEU A 59 23.34 5.14 -11.79
N LEU A 60 22.44 5.88 -11.15
CA LEU A 60 22.13 5.70 -9.73
C LEU A 60 21.58 4.28 -9.47
N VAL A 61 20.66 3.80 -10.30
CA VAL A 61 20.10 2.44 -10.17
C VAL A 61 21.20 1.39 -10.34
N ALA A 62 22.06 1.52 -11.36
CA ALA A 62 23.16 0.60 -11.61
C ALA A 62 24.16 0.58 -10.44
N ILE A 63 24.52 1.75 -9.90
CA ILE A 63 25.38 1.86 -8.73
C ILE A 63 24.72 1.19 -7.53
N CYS A 64 23.46 1.52 -7.22
CA CYS A 64 22.74 0.95 -6.08
C CYS A 64 22.64 -0.58 -6.15
N ALA A 65 22.53 -1.14 -7.36
CA ALA A 65 22.49 -2.57 -7.58
C ALA A 65 23.84 -3.24 -7.26
N ALA A 66 24.95 -2.53 -7.43
CA ALA A 66 26.31 -3.02 -7.12
C ALA A 66 26.73 -2.79 -5.65
N LEU A 67 26.11 -1.83 -4.95
CA LEU A 67 26.45 -1.52 -3.57
C LEU A 67 26.07 -2.64 -2.59
N ASP A 68 26.90 -2.83 -1.57
CA ASP A 68 26.60 -3.66 -0.41
C ASP A 68 25.59 -2.96 0.54
N ALA A 69 25.20 -3.64 1.62
CA ALA A 69 24.25 -3.07 2.58
C ALA A 69 24.81 -1.85 3.33
N GLU A 70 26.11 -1.86 3.65
CA GLU A 70 26.75 -0.81 4.43
C GLU A 70 26.95 0.47 3.62
N ALA A 71 27.40 0.37 2.36
CA ALA A 71 27.52 1.50 1.46
C ALA A 71 26.15 2.10 1.12
N ARG A 72 25.10 1.28 0.98
CA ARG A 72 23.73 1.80 0.83
C ARG A 72 23.28 2.58 2.06
N ALA A 73 23.59 2.11 3.27
CA ALA A 73 23.28 2.86 4.50
C ALA A 73 24.02 4.22 4.55
N ARG A 74 25.28 4.27 4.09
CA ARG A 74 26.03 5.54 3.94
C ARG A 74 25.38 6.48 2.93
N VAL A 75 25.03 5.98 1.74
CA VAL A 75 24.33 6.78 0.72
C VAL A 75 23.01 7.31 1.28
N ARG A 76 22.25 6.47 1.98
CA ARG A 76 21.02 6.86 2.66
C ARG A 76 21.27 8.02 3.63
N ALA A 77 22.29 7.92 4.48
CA ALA A 77 22.64 8.98 5.42
C ALA A 77 22.96 10.31 4.73
N HIS A 78 23.66 10.29 3.59
CA HIS A 78 23.93 11.49 2.80
C HIS A 78 22.70 12.11 2.14
N LEU A 79 21.66 11.32 1.85
CA LEU A 79 20.41 11.79 1.25
C LEU A 79 19.45 12.40 2.29
N ILE A 80 19.55 12.04 3.57
CA ILE A 80 18.65 12.51 4.65
C ILE A 80 18.53 14.04 4.70
N PRO A 81 19.62 14.83 4.74
CA PRO A 81 19.50 16.30 4.77
C PRO A 81 18.76 16.85 3.56
N GLY A 82 18.89 16.20 2.39
CA GLY A 82 18.15 16.58 1.19
C GLY A 82 16.65 16.33 1.31
N VAL A 83 16.26 15.18 1.85
CA VAL A 83 14.86 14.83 2.10
C VAL A 83 14.24 15.75 3.15
N LEU A 84 14.96 16.07 4.24
CA LEU A 84 14.50 17.01 5.26
C LEU A 84 14.26 18.42 4.69
N ASN A 85 15.12 18.84 3.74
CA ASN A 85 14.96 20.10 3.01
C ASN A 85 13.95 20.02 1.85
N LYS A 86 13.13 18.95 1.77
CA LYS A 86 12.09 18.74 0.75
C LYS A 86 12.62 18.82 -0.69
N ARG A 87 13.87 18.42 -0.93
CA ARG A 87 14.42 18.33 -2.30
C ARG A 87 13.85 17.09 -2.97
N LYS A 88 13.00 17.30 -4.00
CA LYS A 88 12.35 16.21 -4.77
C LYS A 88 13.34 15.17 -5.29
N THR A 89 14.48 15.62 -5.83
CA THR A 89 15.53 14.72 -6.33
C THR A 89 16.15 13.85 -5.24
N ALA A 90 16.27 14.37 -4.01
CA ALA A 90 16.76 13.59 -2.88
C ALA A 90 15.72 12.56 -2.39
N GLU A 91 14.43 12.91 -2.42
CA GLU A 91 13.34 11.98 -2.10
C GLU A 91 13.26 10.85 -3.14
N GLN A 92 13.36 11.17 -4.44
CA GLN A 92 13.42 10.18 -5.52
C GLN A 92 14.64 9.27 -5.39
N ALA A 93 15.83 9.85 -5.17
CA ALA A 93 17.06 9.08 -4.97
C ALA A 93 16.97 8.16 -3.75
N MET A 94 16.39 8.63 -2.64
CA MET A 94 16.17 7.84 -1.43
C MET A 94 15.30 6.61 -1.73
N VAL A 95 14.19 6.81 -2.44
CA VAL A 95 13.29 5.72 -2.81
C VAL A 95 13.99 4.71 -3.73
N ILE A 96 14.79 5.16 -4.69
CA ILE A 96 15.57 4.28 -5.57
C ILE A 96 16.53 3.41 -4.75
N VAL A 97 17.26 4.01 -3.80
CA VAL A 97 18.18 3.28 -2.92
C VAL A 97 17.45 2.22 -2.09
N ASP A 98 16.30 2.58 -1.51
CA ASP A 98 15.49 1.70 -0.68
C ASP A 98 14.83 0.56 -1.48
N THR A 99 14.50 0.79 -2.75
CA THR A 99 13.78 -0.17 -3.60
C THR A 99 14.69 -1.01 -4.52
N CYS A 100 16.00 -0.77 -4.50
CA CYS A 100 16.94 -1.47 -5.37
C CYS A 100 17.16 -2.94 -4.97
N ARG A 101 17.06 -3.29 -3.67
CA ARG A 101 17.08 -4.69 -3.20
C ARG A 101 16.03 -4.90 -2.11
N PRO A 102 14.74 -4.99 -2.50
CA PRO A 102 13.66 -5.21 -1.56
C PRO A 102 13.68 -6.65 -1.05
N THR A 103 13.29 -6.82 0.20
CA THR A 103 12.95 -8.13 0.78
C THR A 103 11.72 -8.72 0.09
N PHE A 104 11.47 -10.02 0.26
CA PHE A 104 10.30 -10.67 -0.34
C PHE A 104 8.96 -10.03 0.08
N GLY A 105 8.83 -9.64 1.35
CA GLY A 105 7.64 -8.94 1.84
C GLY A 105 7.46 -7.57 1.18
N GLU A 106 8.55 -6.82 1.04
CA GLU A 106 8.53 -5.53 0.33
C GLU A 106 8.21 -5.69 -1.16
N GLN A 107 8.64 -6.77 -1.81
CA GLN A 107 8.28 -7.05 -3.20
C GLN A 107 6.78 -7.24 -3.36
N ILE A 108 6.14 -7.99 -2.45
CA ILE A 108 4.67 -8.19 -2.45
C ILE A 108 3.96 -6.85 -2.24
N ASP A 109 4.42 -6.06 -1.27
CA ASP A 109 3.82 -4.75 -0.97
C ASP A 109 3.98 -3.76 -2.14
N LEU A 110 5.11 -3.78 -2.85
CA LEU A 110 5.37 -2.97 -4.05
C LEU A 110 4.51 -3.42 -5.24
N ASP A 111 4.34 -4.72 -5.47
CA ASP A 111 3.45 -5.25 -6.53
C ASP A 111 1.99 -4.90 -6.24
N PHE A 112 1.55 -5.04 -4.98
CA PHE A 112 0.23 -4.59 -4.56
C PHE A 112 0.03 -3.08 -4.82
N ALA A 113 1.03 -2.26 -4.47
CA ALA A 113 0.99 -0.82 -4.69
C ALA A 113 0.92 -0.45 -6.18
N LEU A 114 1.69 -1.12 -7.05
CA LEU A 114 1.64 -0.95 -8.50
C LEU A 114 0.25 -1.26 -9.06
N ARG A 115 -0.34 -2.39 -8.67
CA ARG A 115 -1.71 -2.76 -9.09
C ARG A 115 -2.73 -1.72 -8.66
N LEU A 116 -2.65 -1.28 -7.40
CA LEU A 116 -3.57 -0.27 -6.87
C LEU A 116 -3.47 1.07 -7.63
N LEU A 117 -2.27 1.50 -7.98
CA LEU A 117 -2.06 2.73 -8.75
C LEU A 117 -2.56 2.59 -10.19
N ASN A 118 -2.35 1.44 -10.83
CA ASN A 118 -2.88 1.17 -12.16
C ASN A 118 -4.42 1.13 -12.17
N GLU A 119 -5.05 0.55 -11.15
CA GLU A 119 -6.52 0.59 -11.00
C GLU A 119 -7.04 2.02 -10.83
N ARG A 120 -6.31 2.88 -10.11
CA ARG A 120 -6.67 4.30 -9.96
C ARG A 120 -6.52 5.07 -11.28
N ALA A 121 -5.44 4.81 -12.02
CA ALA A 121 -5.20 5.44 -13.32
C ALA A 121 -6.25 5.00 -14.36
N GLY A 122 -6.58 3.69 -14.41
CA GLY A 122 -7.57 3.14 -15.33
C GLY A 122 -9.02 3.56 -15.04
N LYS A 123 -9.36 3.88 -13.79
CA LYS A 123 -10.66 4.49 -13.44
C LYS A 123 -10.77 5.95 -13.90
N GLY A 124 -9.65 6.61 -14.21
CA GLY A 124 -9.62 8.00 -14.69
C GLY A 124 -9.89 8.15 -16.19
N THR A 125 -9.79 7.09 -17.00
CA THR A 125 -9.91 7.16 -18.46
C THR A 125 -11.31 6.83 -19.01
N ASN A 126 -12.24 6.34 -18.17
CA ASN A 126 -13.60 5.98 -18.58
C ASN A 126 -14.67 7.05 -18.30
N ASN A 127 -14.27 8.31 -18.10
CA ASN A 127 -15.17 9.45 -17.97
C ASN A 127 -14.92 10.47 -19.11
N GLY A 128 -15.03 10.01 -20.36
CA GLY A 128 -15.00 10.84 -21.57
C GLY A 128 -16.18 10.50 -22.45
#